data_AF-A0AAV7R0E9-F1
#
_entry.id   AF-A0AAV7R0E9-F1
#
_cell.length_a   1.000
_cell.length_b   1.000
_cell.length_c   1.000
_cell.angle_alpha   90.00
_cell.angle_beta   90.00
_cell.angle_gamma   90.00
#
_symmetry.space_group_name_H-M   'P 1'
#
loop_
_entity.id
_entity.type
_entity.pdbx_description
1 polymer ?
#
loop_
_entity_poly.entity_id
_entity_poly.type
_entity_poly.pdbx_seq_one_letter_code
_entity_poly.pdbx_strand_id
1 'polypeptide(L)' 'PRPHRVPTDFITSCAQIALERNYFLFNDEFFAQIKGVAMGAIFVPDIANLYLATFEEYTIYKEGNPYGNYITKWLGYL' A
#
# COMPACT_ATOMS: atom_id res chain seq x y z
N PRO A 1 -11.32 -29.11 15.50
CA PRO A 1 -10.11 -28.26 15.69
C PRO A 1 -10.45 -26.79 15.41
N ARG A 2 -10.26 -25.87 16.38
CA ARG A 2 -10.43 -24.44 16.11
C ARG A 2 -9.36 -24.01 15.09
N PRO A 3 -9.69 -23.28 14.02
CA PRO A 3 -8.68 -22.81 13.08
C PRO A 3 -7.65 -21.96 13.83
N HIS A 4 -6.37 -22.20 13.54
CA HIS A 4 -5.28 -21.43 14.12
C HIS A 4 -5.49 -19.95 13.76
N ARG A 5 -5.67 -19.10 14.78
CA ARG A 5 -5.88 -17.67 14.56
C ARG A 5 -4.58 -17.09 14.01
N VAL A 6 -4.64 -16.45 12.85
CA VAL A 6 -3.48 -15.77 12.26
C VAL A 6 -3.00 -14.70 13.26
N PRO A 7 -1.69 -14.61 13.55
CA PRO A 7 -1.16 -13.64 14.50
C PRO A 7 -1.05 -12.25 13.85
N THR A 8 -2.21 -11.63 13.60
CA THR A 8 -2.32 -10.35 12.88
C THR A 8 -1.46 -9.26 13.51
N ASP A 9 -1.51 -9.08 14.83
CA ASP A 9 -0.78 -8.01 15.52
C ASP A 9 0.74 -8.09 15.29
N PHE A 10 1.27 -9.32 15.31
CA PHE A 10 2.69 -9.57 15.04
C PHE A 10 3.04 -9.23 13.59
N ILE A 11 2.26 -9.72 12.64
CA ILE A 11 2.47 -9.47 11.20
C ILE A 11 2.38 -7.97 10.89
N THR A 12 1.39 -7.28 11.44
CA THR A 12 1.22 -5.83 11.28
C THR A 12 2.39 -5.06 11.87
N SER A 13 2.89 -5.47 13.04
CA SER A 13 4.07 -4.84 13.65
C SER A 13 5.32 -5.01 12.79
N CYS A 14 5.56 -6.20 12.23
CA CYS A 14 6.65 -6.43 11.30
C CYS A 14 6.51 -5.60 10.01
N ALA A 15 5.30 -5.53 9.45
CA ALA A 15 5.01 -4.72 8.28
C ALA A 15 5.27 -3.23 8.54
N GLN A 16 4.83 -2.68 9.68
CA GLN A 16 5.10 -1.29 10.06
C GLN A 16 6.60 -0.98 10.08
N ILE A 17 7.40 -1.84 10.70
CA ILE A 17 8.86 -1.66 10.74
C ILE A 17 9.44 -1.66 9.32
N ALA A 18 9.03 -2.61 8.48
CA ALA A 18 9.53 -2.73 7.12
C ALA A 18 9.12 -1.55 6.21
N LEU A 19 7.96 -0.93 6.46
CA LEU A 19 7.46 0.21 5.71
C LEU A 19 8.05 1.55 6.19
N GLU A 20 8.18 1.74 7.50
CA GLU A 20 8.61 3.02 8.09
C GLU A 20 10.13 3.19 8.11
N ARG A 21 10.89 2.09 8.23
CA ARG A 21 12.35 2.12 8.34
C ARG A 21 13.03 1.70 7.05
N ASN A 22 12.58 2.27 5.95
CA ASN A 22 13.16 1.97 4.65
C ASN A 22 14.33 2.91 4.34
N TYR A 23 15.54 2.36 4.41
CA TYR A 23 16.77 3.02 4.01
C TYR A 23 17.38 2.27 2.83
N PHE A 24 17.77 3.00 1.79
CA PHE A 24 18.46 2.43 0.64
C PHE A 24 19.74 3.21 0.33
N LEU A 25 20.72 2.48 -0.20
CA LEU A 25 21.99 3.04 -0.64
C LEU A 25 21.88 3.40 -2.12
N PHE A 26 22.24 4.63 -2.46
CA PHE A 26 22.32 5.08 -3.85
C PHE A 26 23.52 6.02 -3.99
N ASN A 27 24.41 5.74 -4.95
CA ASN A 27 25.66 6.50 -5.13
C ASN A 27 26.46 6.69 -3.83
N ASP A 28 26.65 5.61 -3.07
CA ASP A 28 27.37 5.60 -1.78
C ASP A 28 26.77 6.51 -0.68
N GLU A 29 25.56 7.01 -0.88
CA GLU A 29 24.80 7.80 0.10
C GLU A 29 23.53 7.06 0.55
N PHE A 30 23.20 7.20 1.83
CA PHE A 30 22.00 6.61 2.41
C PHE A 30 20.81 7.56 2.32
N PHE A 31 19.70 7.07 1.78
CA PHE A 31 18.44 7.79 1.68
C PHE A 31 17.37 7.08 2.48
N ALA A 32 16.56 7.86 3.21
CA ALA A 32 15.36 7.36 3.89
C ALA A 32 14.14 7.62 2.99
N GLN A 33 13.35 6.58 2.74
CA GLN A 33 12.13 6.72 1.97
C GLN A 33 11.03 7.38 2.83
N ILE A 34 10.65 8.61 2.50
CA ILE A 34 9.66 9.39 3.26
C ILE A 34 8.22 9.07 2.84
N LYS A 35 8.02 8.65 1.58
CA LYS A 35 6.70 8.40 0.99
C LYS A 35 6.69 7.13 0.15
N GLY A 36 5.57 6.42 0.20
CA GLY A 36 5.37 5.17 -0.51
C GLY A 36 6.04 3.99 0.20
N VAL A 37 6.12 2.86 -0.50
CA VAL A 37 6.68 1.61 0.00
C VAL A 37 7.86 1.17 -0.88
N ALA A 38 8.87 0.51 -0.32
CA ALA A 38 10.04 0.17 -1.13
C ALA A 38 9.74 -0.94 -2.11
N MET A 39 10.03 -0.67 -3.38
CA MET A 39 9.82 -1.64 -4.45
C MET A 39 10.80 -2.80 -4.29
N GLY A 40 10.28 -4.02 -4.22
CA GLY A 40 11.07 -5.25 -4.11
C GLY A 40 10.78 -6.11 -2.87
N ALA A 41 10.06 -5.60 -1.88
CA ALA A 41 9.58 -6.45 -0.79
C ALA A 41 8.39 -7.31 -1.26
N ILE A 42 8.36 -8.58 -0.85
CA ILE A 42 7.38 -9.57 -1.34
C ILE A 42 5.93 -9.16 -1.01
N PHE A 43 5.71 -8.51 0.13
CA PHE A 43 4.38 -8.12 0.62
C PHE A 43 3.90 -6.76 0.10
N VAL A 44 4.76 -6.01 -0.61
CA VAL A 44 4.46 -4.67 -1.09
C VAL A 44 3.34 -4.62 -2.14
N PRO A 45 3.25 -5.56 -3.11
CA PRO A 45 2.12 -5.61 -4.04
C PRO A 45 0.77 -5.75 -3.32
N ASP A 46 0.69 -6.60 -2.29
CA ASP A 46 -0.54 -6.79 -1.52
C ASP A 46 -0.94 -5.51 -0.78
N ILE A 47 0.02 -4.82 -0.18
CA ILE A 47 -0.24 -3.52 0.48
C ILE A 47 -0.65 -2.45 -0.53
N ALA A 48 -0.03 -2.42 -1.71
CA ALA A 48 -0.41 -1.49 -2.77
C ALA A 48 -1.86 -1.72 -3.21
N ASN A 49 -2.28 -2.98 -3.34
CA ASN A 49 -3.66 -3.34 -3.67
C ASN A 49 -4.64 -2.92 -2.57
N LEU A 50 -4.30 -3.15 -1.30
CA LEU A 50 -5.13 -2.71 -0.16
C LEU A 50 -5.27 -1.18 -0.11
N TYR A 51 -4.16 -0.46 -0.32
CA TYR A 51 -4.19 0.99 -0.39
C TYR A 51 -5.03 1.49 -1.56
N LEU A 52 -4.85 0.91 -2.74
CA LEU A 52 -5.59 1.30 -3.95
C LEU A 52 -7.09 1.04 -3.80
N ALA A 53 -7.49 -0.12 -3.31
CA ALA A 53 -8.89 -0.44 -3.05
C ALA A 53 -9.54 0.59 -2.11
N THR A 54 -8.84 0.93 -1.02
CA THR A 54 -9.28 1.95 -0.06
C THR A 54 -9.38 3.32 -0.74
N PHE A 55 -8.36 3.71 -1.51
CA PHE A 55 -8.34 4.97 -2.24
C PHE A 55 -9.49 5.08 -3.25
N GLU A 56 -9.78 4.01 -3.99
CA GLU A 56 -10.87 3.95 -4.96
C GLU A 56 -12.22 4.18 -4.29
N GLU A 57 -12.48 3.55 -3.14
CA GLU A 57 -13.71 3.75 -2.36
C GLU A 57 -13.90 5.21 -1.94
N TYR A 58 -12.85 5.86 -1.41
CA TYR A 58 -12.96 7.22 -0.88
C TYR A 58 -12.90 8.32 -1.94
N THR A 59 -12.39 8.01 -3.13
CA THR A 59 -12.09 9.03 -4.14
C THR A 59 -12.84 8.79 -5.44
N ILE A 60 -12.76 7.59 -6.00
CA ILE A 60 -13.31 7.26 -7.31
C ILE A 60 -14.80 6.95 -7.21
N TYR A 61 -15.16 6.00 -6.34
CA TYR A 61 -16.53 5.49 -6.19
C TYR A 61 -17.38 6.29 -5.21
N LYS A 62 -16.81 7.31 -4.58
CA LYS A 62 -17.53 8.20 -3.67
C LYS A 62 -18.67 8.91 -4.40
N GLU A 63 -19.87 8.82 -3.83
CA GLU A 63 -21.06 9.51 -4.35
C GLU A 63 -20.81 11.03 -4.40
N GLY A 64 -21.14 11.66 -5.53
CA GLY A 64 -20.89 13.08 -5.74
C GLY A 64 -19.43 13.45 -6.02
N ASN A 65 -18.59 12.49 -6.46
CA ASN A 65 -17.23 12.78 -6.89
C ASN A 65 -17.21 13.91 -7.96
N PRO A 66 -16.64 15.09 -7.66
CA PRO A 66 -16.65 16.24 -8.57
C PRO A 66 -15.83 15.98 -9.84
N TYR A 67 -14.96 14.97 -9.81
CA TYR A 67 -14.09 14.63 -10.93
C TYR A 67 -14.60 13.46 -11.78
N GLY A 68 -15.72 12.82 -11.40
CA GLY A 68 -16.22 11.61 -12.06
C GLY A 68 -16.41 11.78 -13.57
N ASN A 69 -16.90 12.94 -14.01
CA ASN A 69 -17.12 13.25 -15.43
C ASN A 69 -15.83 13.46 -16.25
N TYR A 70 -14.68 13.66 -15.59
CA TYR A 70 -13.38 13.81 -16.26
C TYR A 70 -12.60 12.48 -16.33
N ILE A 71 -13.05 11.45 -15.62
CA ILE A 71 -12.43 10.11 -15.66
C ILE A 71 -12.96 9.37 -16.89
N THR A 72 -12.14 9.33 -17.95
CA THR A 72 -12.54 8.67 -19.21
C THR A 72 -12.33 7.17 -19.18
N LYS A 73 -11.33 6.69 -18.44
CA LYS A 73 -11.04 5.27 -18.19
C LYS A 73 -10.40 5.10 -16.82
N TRP A 74 -10.85 4.09 -16.08
CA TRP A 74 -10.21 3.60 -14.88
C TRP A 74 -9.88 2.13 -15.10
N LEU A 75 -8.60 1.77 -15.01
CA LEU A 75 -8.12 0.40 -15.22
C LEU A 75 -7.45 -0.06 -13.92
N GLY A 76 -8.09 -0.99 -13.22
CA GLY A 76 -7.46 -1.67 -12.09
C GLY A 76 -6.41 -2.66 -12.59
N TYR A 77 -5.25 -2.68 -11.95
CA TYR A 77 -4.33 -3.82 -12.03
C TYR A 77 -4.73 -4.80 -10.94
N LEU A 78 -5.43 -5.86 -11.33
CA LEU A 78 -5.60 -7.08 -10.53
C LEU A 78 -4.57 -8.12 -11.00
#